data_AF-A0A6N9DJ64-F1
#
_entry.id   AF-A0A6N9DJ64-F1
#
_cell.length_a   1.000
_cell.length_b   1.000
_cell.length_c   1.000
_cell.angle_alpha   90.00
_cell.angle_beta   90.00
_cell.angle_gamma   90.00
#
_symmetry.space_group_name_H-M   'P 1'
#
loop_
_entity.id
_entity.type
_entity.pdbx_description
1 polymer ?
#
loop_
_entity_poly.entity_id
_entity_poly.type
_entity_poly.pdbx_seq_one_letter_code
_entity_poly.pdbx_strand_id
1 'polypeptide(L)' 'MPGISYSPSTANYLLMKLEGRTGDEVYEYLARRGIFARKFSGRRLENSIRVSVGTPSQNDMVIQALQELV' A
#
# COMPACT_ATOMS: atom_id res chain seq x y z
N MET A 1 -11.86 -1.52 2.20
CA MET A 1 -11.43 -2.25 3.43
C MET A 1 -11.38 -1.24 4.56
N PRO A 2 -11.81 -1.58 5.78
CA PRO A 2 -11.66 -0.68 6.93
C PRO A 2 -10.19 -0.25 7.09
N GLY A 3 -9.95 1.00 7.48
CA GLY A 3 -8.59 1.52 7.73
C GLY A 3 -7.73 1.79 6.49
N ILE A 4 -8.22 1.52 5.26
CA ILE A 4 -7.52 1.86 4.01
C ILE A 4 -8.43 2.71 3.12
N SER A 5 -7.93 3.89 2.74
CA SER A 5 -8.53 4.74 1.71
C SER A 5 -7.57 4.88 0.53
N TYR A 6 -8.09 5.18 -0.66
CA TYR A 6 -7.27 5.38 -1.86
C TYR A 6 -7.81 6.53 -2.70
N SER A 7 -6.93 7.16 -3.46
CA SER A 7 -7.33 8.17 -4.46
C SER A 7 -7.75 7.50 -5.77
N PRO A 8 -8.82 7.97 -6.43
CA PRO A 8 -9.12 7.55 -7.80
C PRO A 8 -7.90 7.75 -8.69
N SER A 9 -7.58 6.74 -9.50
CA SER A 9 -6.39 6.73 -10.35
C SER A 9 -6.76 6.34 -11.77
N THR A 10 -6.19 7.05 -12.74
CA THR A 10 -6.23 6.73 -14.17
C THR A 10 -4.88 6.21 -14.68
N ALA A 11 -3.94 5.95 -13.75
CA ALA A 11 -2.59 5.45 -14.05
C ALA A 11 -2.44 3.97 -13.62
N ASN A 12 -1.26 3.40 -13.82
CA ASN A 12 -0.91 2.03 -13.43
C ASN A 12 -0.50 1.89 -11.95
N TYR A 13 -1.07 2.71 -11.06
CA TYR A 13 -0.81 2.64 -9.62
C TYR A 13 -1.97 3.22 -8.81
N LEU A 14 -2.04 2.83 -7.54
CA LEU A 14 -2.92 3.41 -6.54
C LEU A 14 -2.10 4.06 -5.43
N LEU A 15 -2.45 5.29 -5.06
CA LEU A 15 -1.99 5.91 -3.82
C LEU A 15 -2.99 5.53 -2.73
N MET A 16 -2.51 4.82 -1.71
CA MET A 16 -3.30 4.32 -0.60
C MET A 16 -2.83 4.96 0.70
N LYS A 17 -3.78 5.41 1.51
CA LYS A 17 -3.58 5.95 2.84
C LYS A 17 -4.07 4.93 3.86
N LEU A 18 -3.24 4.64 4.86
CA LEU A 18 -3.53 3.67 5.92
C LEU A 18 -3.72 4.41 7.24
N GLU A 19 -4.85 4.16 7.90
CA GLU A 19 -5.16 4.79 9.19
C GLU A 19 -4.37 4.13 10.32
N GLY A 20 -3.85 4.93 11.25
CA GLY A 20 -3.11 4.43 12.41
C GLY A 20 -1.75 3.79 12.10
N ARG A 21 -1.26 3.85 10.85
CA ARG A 21 0.02 3.30 10.42
C ARG A 21 0.79 4.28 9.55
N THR A 22 2.11 4.25 9.66
CA THR A 22 3.02 4.98 8.76
C THR A 22 3.27 4.19 7.48
N GLY A 23 3.59 4.88 6.39
CA GLY A 23 3.96 4.24 5.12
C GLY A 23 5.24 3.40 5.26
N ASP A 24 6.09 3.72 6.24
CA ASP A 24 7.30 2.96 6.56
C ASP A 24 6.97 1.60 7.19
N GLU A 25 6.11 1.58 8.22
CA GLU A 25 5.64 0.32 8.84
C GLU A 25 4.97 -0.60 7.82
N VAL A 26 4.11 -0.01 6.97
CA VAL A 26 3.38 -0.76 5.95
C VAL A 26 4.34 -1.29 4.89
N TYR A 27 5.31 -0.47 4.46
CA TYR A 27 6.34 -0.90 3.51
C TYR A 27 7.16 -2.05 4.06
N GLU A 28 7.65 -1.97 5.31
CA GLU A 28 8.44 -3.04 5.92
C GLU A 28 7.65 -4.34 6.03
N TYR A 29 6.37 -4.26 6.42
CA TYR A 29 5.49 -5.41 6.48
C TYR A 29 5.30 -6.10 5.12
N LEU A 30 5.11 -5.31 4.06
CA LEU A 30 4.97 -5.81 2.69
C LEU A 30 6.30 -6.36 2.15
N ALA A 31 7.41 -5.67 2.41
CA ALA A 31 8.74 -6.07 1.94
C ALA A 31 9.16 -7.43 2.52
N ARG A 32 8.82 -7.74 3.78
CA ARG A 32 9.04 -9.06 4.38
C ARG A 32 8.29 -10.20 3.66
N ARG A 33 7.26 -9.88 2.87
CA ARG A 33 6.49 -10.81 2.03
C ARG A 33 6.92 -10.76 0.55
N GLY A 34 8.01 -10.06 0.23
CA GLY A 34 8.48 -9.89 -1.15
C GLY A 34 7.68 -8.86 -1.96
N ILE A 35 6.84 -8.04 -1.33
CA ILE A 35 6.03 -7.02 -1.98
C ILE A 35 6.69 -5.65 -1.79
N PHE A 36 7.27 -5.10 -2.85
CA PHE A 36 7.98 -3.82 -2.80
C PHE A 36 7.13 -2.66 -3.32
N ALA A 37 6.40 -2.02 -2.40
CA ALA A 37 5.65 -0.78 -2.68
C ALA A 37 6.55 0.47 -2.63
N ARG A 38 6.02 1.64 -3.01
CA ARG A 38 6.69 2.93 -2.84
C ARG A 38 6.19 3.62 -1.58
N LYS A 39 7.06 3.85 -0.59
CA LYS A 39 6.81 4.71 0.57
C LYS A 39 7.23 6.17 0.31
N PHE A 40 6.75 7.09 1.13
CA PHE A 40 7.08 8.52 1.03
C PHE A 40 7.51 9.07 2.39
N SER A 41 8.58 9.88 2.41
CA SER A 41 9.13 10.46 3.64
C SER A 41 8.60 11.87 3.97
N GLY A 42 7.68 12.40 3.15
CA GLY A 42 7.10 13.72 3.37
C GLY A 42 5.88 13.67 4.27
N ARG A 43 5.76 14.61 5.22
CA ARG A 43 4.66 14.70 6.22
C ARG A 43 3.26 14.48 5.63
N ARG A 44 2.98 15.01 4.43
CA ARG A 44 1.66 14.89 3.78
C ARG A 44 1.30 13.46 3.36
N LEU A 45 2.30 12.61 3.12
CA LEU A 45 2.15 11.23 2.63
C LEU A 45 2.77 10.22 3.61
N GLU A 46 3.01 10.62 4.86
CA GLU A 46 3.71 9.81 5.86
C GLU A 46 2.96 8.53 6.25
N ASN A 47 1.65 8.49 6.02
CA ASN A 47 0.78 7.33 6.22
C ASN A 47 0.28 6.75 4.88
N SER A 48 1.03 6.97 3.81
CA SER A 48 0.65 6.52 2.48
C SER A 48 1.72 5.69 1.80
N ILE A 49 1.27 4.71 1.02
CA ILE A 49 2.10 3.97 0.08
C ILE A 49 1.48 4.09 -1.31
N ARG A 50 2.32 3.96 -2.34
CA ARG A 50 1.87 3.79 -3.71
C ARG A 50 2.20 2.38 -4.18
N VAL A 51 1.19 1.66 -4.65
CA VAL A 51 1.33 0.32 -5.22
C VAL A 51 1.05 0.38 -6.71
N SER A 52 1.97 -0.13 -7.51
CA SER A 52 1.77 -0.30 -8.95
C SER A 52 0.88 -1.50 -9.23
N VAL A 53 0.02 -1.39 -10.24
CA VAL A 53 -0.82 -2.50 -10.70
C VAL A 53 0.06 -3.50 -11.44
N GLY A 54 0.15 -4.72 -10.93
CA GLY A 54 0.89 -5.83 -11.52
C GLY A 54 -0.03 -6.82 -12.23
N THR A 55 0.42 -8.08 -12.34
CA THR A 55 -0.43 -9.18 -12.80
C THR A 55 -1.59 -9.41 -11.82
N PRO A 56 -2.70 -10.06 -12.24
CA PRO A 56 -3.79 -10.41 -11.33
C PRO A 56 -3.31 -11.14 -10.06
N SER A 57 -2.45 -12.14 -10.21
CA SER A 57 -1.87 -12.88 -9.07
C SER A 57 -1.02 -12.00 -8.15
N GLN A 58 -0.27 -11.03 -8.68
CA GLN A 58 0.47 -10.07 -7.86
C GLN A 58 -0.47 -9.13 -7.10
N ASN A 59 -1.53 -8.70 -7.76
CA ASN A 59 -2.55 -7.84 -7.13
C ASN A 59 -3.27 -8.59 -6.00
N ASP A 60 -3.59 -9.87 -6.19
CA ASP A 60 -4.19 -10.72 -5.15
C ASP A 60 -3.28 -10.86 -3.92
N MET A 61 -1.97 -11.07 -4.13
CA MET A 61 -0.99 -11.11 -3.03
C MET A 61 -0.93 -9.79 -2.25
N VAL A 62 -1.01 -8.64 -2.94
CA VAL A 62 -1.07 -7.32 -2.29
C VAL A 62 -2.35 -7.19 -1.47
N ILE A 63 -3.50 -7.52 -2.05
CA ILE A 63 -4.81 -7.41 -1.40
C ILE A 63 -4.84 -8.28 -0.14
N GLN A 64 -4.39 -9.53 -0.24
CA GLN A 64 -4.33 -10.45 0.91
C GLN A 64 -3.40 -9.90 2.00
N ALA A 65 -2.20 -9.45 1.64
CA ALA A 65 -1.25 -8.91 2.62
C ALA A 65 -1.83 -7.68 3.34
N LEU A 66 -2.53 -6.80 2.62
CA LEU A 66 -3.21 -5.64 3.20
C LEU A 66 -4.40 -6.03 4.08
N GLN A 67 -5.13 -7.11 3.75
CA GLN A 67 -6.24 -7.63 4.58
C GLN A 67 -5.74 -8.20 5.91
N GLU A 68 -4.59 -8.87 5.91
CA GLU A 68 -3.96 -9.40 7.13
C GLU A 68 -3.40 -8.28 8.04
N LEU A 69 -3.14 -7.10 7.48
CA LEU A 69 -2.51 -5.98 8.20
C LEU A 69 -3.52 -5.11 8.96
N VAL A 70 -4.78 -5.07 8.52
CA VAL A 70 -5.83 -4.14 9.02
C VAL A 70 -6.91 -4.82 9.83
#